data_AF-A0A3P9GZQ4-F1
#
_entry.id   AF-A0A3P9GZQ4-F1
#
_cell.length_a   1.000
_cell.length_b   1.000
_cell.length_c   1.000
_cell.angle_alpha   90.00
_cell.angle_beta   90.00
_cell.angle_gamma   90.00
#
_symmetry.space_group_name_H-M   'P 1'
#
loop_
_entity.id
_entity.type
_entity.pdbx_description
1 polymer ?
#
loop_
_entity_poly.entity_id
_entity_poly.type
_entity_poly.pdbx_seq_one_letter_code
_entity_poly.pdbx_strand_id
1 'polypeptide(L)'
;MNVQNTEHLIEMPVFQTWDEFARAAEKLYLTDPMKVRVVLKYRHCDGSLCIKVTDNAVCLQYKTDQAQDVKKIEKLHGKLMRLMVSKETHSGAMETD
;
A
#
# COMPACT_ATOMS: atom_id res chain seq x y z
N MET A 1 16.21 -10.40 -29.44
CA MET A 1 16.95 -9.97 -28.25
C MET A 1 16.03 -10.18 -27.05
N ASN A 2 16.20 -11.30 -26.35
CA ASN A 2 15.41 -11.66 -25.17
C ASN A 2 15.97 -10.89 -23.98
N VAL A 3 15.23 -9.89 -23.49
CA VAL A 3 15.50 -9.33 -22.17
C VAL A 3 14.70 -10.18 -21.19
N GLN A 4 15.38 -11.19 -20.63
CA GLN A 4 14.94 -11.85 -19.41
C GLN A 4 14.99 -10.81 -18.29
N ASN A 5 13.91 -10.06 -18.10
CA ASN A 5 13.73 -9.27 -16.89
C ASN A 5 13.26 -10.25 -15.81
N THR A 6 14.23 -10.92 -15.18
CA THR A 6 14.02 -11.62 -13.92
C THR A 6 13.78 -10.57 -12.83
N GLU A 7 12.58 -9.99 -12.80
CA GLU A 7 12.07 -9.34 -11.60
C GLU A 7 12.04 -10.45 -10.54
N HIS A 8 12.91 -10.34 -9.54
CA HIS A 8 12.79 -11.17 -8.34
C HIS A 8 11.33 -11.13 -7.91
N LEU A 9 10.66 -12.28 -7.96
CA LEU A 9 9.33 -12.45 -7.41
C LEU A 9 9.47 -12.25 -5.91
N ILE A 10 9.42 -10.99 -5.46
CA ILE A 10 9.14 -10.68 -4.06
C ILE A 10 7.82 -11.40 -3.81
N GLU A 11 7.87 -12.45 -3.00
CA GLU A 11 6.68 -13.15 -2.56
C GLU A 11 5.72 -12.07 -2.04
N MET A 12 4.60 -11.88 -2.72
CA MET A 12 3.63 -10.83 -2.39
C MET A 12 2.56 -11.46 -1.49
N PRO A 13 2.72 -11.45 -0.16
CA PRO A 13 1.71 -12.00 0.72
C PRO A 13 0.40 -11.22 0.56
N VAL A 14 -0.66 -11.95 0.24
CA VAL A 14 -2.02 -11.42 0.22
C VAL A 14 -2.62 -11.62 1.61
N PHE A 15 -2.96 -10.51 2.25
CA PHE A 15 -3.59 -10.50 3.56
C PHE A 15 -5.00 -11.07 3.47
N GLN A 16 -5.34 -11.95 4.40
CA GLN A 16 -6.67 -12.59 4.46
C GLN A 16 -7.69 -11.70 5.20
N THR A 17 -7.22 -10.79 6.06
CA THR A 17 -8.09 -9.89 6.81
C THR A 17 -7.79 -8.43 6.47
N TRP A 18 -8.85 -7.64 6.34
CA TRP A 18 -8.74 -6.20 6.10
C TRP A 18 -7.97 -5.48 7.21
N ASP A 19 -8.22 -5.85 8.47
CA ASP A 19 -7.68 -5.12 9.62
C ASP A 19 -6.16 -5.30 9.75
N GLU A 20 -5.63 -6.49 9.46
CA GLU A 20 -4.19 -6.72 9.44
C GLU A 20 -3.53 -5.96 8.29
N PHE A 21 -4.15 -6.00 7.11
CA PHE A 21 -3.67 -5.27 5.94
C PHE A 21 -3.60 -3.76 6.22
N ALA A 22 -4.69 -3.16 6.72
CA ALA A 22 -4.77 -1.72 6.96
C ALA A 22 -3.72 -1.27 7.98
N ARG A 23 -3.54 -2.01 9.09
CA ARG A 23 -2.50 -1.72 10.08
C ARG A 23 -1.10 -1.81 9.48
N ALA A 24 -0.80 -2.85 8.72
CA ALA A 24 0.51 -3.04 8.09
C ALA A 24 0.80 -1.95 7.05
N ALA A 25 -0.19 -1.58 6.23
CA ALA A 25 -0.09 -0.53 5.22
C ALA A 25 0.18 0.85 5.83
N GLU A 26 -0.52 1.21 6.89
CA GLU A 26 -0.27 2.47 7.61
C GLU A 26 1.12 2.49 8.24
N LYS A 27 1.52 1.40 8.90
CA LYS A 27 2.86 1.29 9.49
C LYS A 27 3.97 1.44 8.44
N LEU A 28 3.80 0.80 7.28
CA LEU A 28 4.76 0.88 6.18
C LEU A 28 4.87 2.33 5.67
N TYR A 29 3.72 3.00 5.46
CA TYR A 29 3.69 4.40 5.05
C TYR A 29 4.39 5.33 6.04
N LEU A 30 4.15 5.16 7.34
CA LEU A 30 4.76 5.99 8.38
C LEU A 30 6.27 5.77 8.55
N THR A 31 6.83 4.66 8.03
CA THR A 31 8.26 4.36 8.13
C THR A 31 9.09 5.24 7.20
N ASP A 32 8.69 5.33 5.93
CA ASP A 32 9.33 6.20 4.94
C ASP A 32 8.30 6.60 3.86
N PRO A 33 7.54 7.68 4.08
CA PRO A 33 6.48 8.11 3.17
C PRO A 33 6.95 8.34 1.73
N MET A 34 8.22 8.73 1.54
CA MET A 34 8.77 9.08 0.23
C MET A 34 9.05 7.86 -0.65
N LYS A 35 9.23 6.68 -0.04
CA LYS A 35 9.44 5.43 -0.78
C LYS A 35 8.14 4.68 -1.08
N VAL A 36 7.07 4.99 -0.34
CA VAL A 36 5.82 4.23 -0.39
C VAL A 36 4.93 4.64 -1.56
N ARG A 37 4.40 3.63 -2.26
CA ARG A 37 3.40 3.77 -3.31
C ARG A 37 2.15 2.96 -2.99
N VAL A 38 1.00 3.59 -3.18
CA VAL A 38 -0.33 2.98 -3.01
C VAL A 38 -0.96 2.81 -4.38
N VAL A 39 -1.38 1.59 -4.72
CA VAL A 39 -1.99 1.25 -6.02
C VAL A 39 -3.35 0.63 -5.80
N LEU A 40 -4.36 1.13 -6.51
CA LEU A 40 -5.70 0.55 -6.60
C LEU A 40 -5.92 -0.04 -7.99
N LYS A 41 -6.43 -1.26 -8.06
CA LYS A 41 -6.80 -1.93 -9.30
C LYS A 41 -8.22 -2.47 -9.18
N TYR A 42 -9.15 -1.81 -9.86
CA TYR A 42 -10.53 -2.27 -10.01
C TYR A 42 -10.68 -3.06 -11.30
N ARG A 43 -11.44 -4.16 -11.25
CA ARG A 43 -11.80 -4.94 -12.43
C ARG A 43 -13.28 -5.25 -12.41
N HIS A 44 -14.03 -4.53 -13.23
CA HIS A 44 -15.48 -4.61 -13.30
C HIS A 44 -15.99 -6.01 -13.71
N CYS A 45 -15.41 -6.62 -14.76
CA CYS A 45 -15.83 -7.91 -15.28
C CYS A 45 -15.69 -9.06 -14.26
N ASP A 46 -14.75 -8.92 -13.31
CA ASP A 46 -14.49 -9.94 -12.28
C ASP A 46 -15.11 -9.52 -10.93
N GLY A 47 -15.81 -8.37 -10.85
CA GLY A 47 -16.38 -7.83 -9.61
C GLY A 47 -15.36 -7.59 -8.49
N SER A 48 -14.07 -7.41 -8.83
CA SER A 48 -12.98 -7.43 -7.84
C SER A 48 -12.23 -6.11 -7.74
N LEU A 49 -11.73 -5.84 -6.53
CA LEU A 49 -10.90 -4.70 -6.19
C LEU A 49 -9.65 -5.19 -5.46
N CYS A 50 -8.50 -4.66 -5.86
CA CYS A 50 -7.22 -4.90 -5.21
C CYS A 50 -6.58 -3.58 -4.80
N ILE A 51 -6.09 -3.52 -3.56
CA ILE A 51 -5.21 -2.47 -3.07
C ILE A 51 -3.83 -3.06 -2.78
N LYS A 52 -2.78 -2.32 -3.14
CA LYS A 52 -1.38 -2.66 -2.89
C LYS A 52 -0.64 -1.48 -2.29
N VAL A 53 0.18 -1.71 -1.26
CA VAL A 53 1.06 -0.72 -0.65
C VAL A 53 2.47 -1.28 -0.59
N THR A 54 3.45 -0.55 -1.12
CA THR A 54 4.83 -1.04 -1.25
C THR A 54 5.86 0.07 -1.23
N ASP A 55 7.04 -0.20 -0.69
CA ASP A 55 8.25 0.63 -0.73
C ASP A 55 9.35 0.04 -1.64
N ASN A 56 9.01 -0.95 -2.48
CA ASN A 56 9.88 -1.83 -3.28
C ASN A 56 10.62 -2.94 -2.51
N ALA A 57 10.69 -2.89 -1.18
CA ALA A 57 11.28 -3.97 -0.37
C ALA A 57 10.18 -4.90 0.17
N VAL A 58 9.10 -4.31 0.66
CA VAL A 58 7.91 -5.00 1.16
C VAL A 58 6.74 -4.72 0.22
N CYS A 59 5.92 -5.74 -0.04
CA CYS A 59 4.73 -5.62 -0.87
C CYS A 59 3.51 -6.17 -0.12
N LEU A 60 2.63 -5.28 0.32
CA LEU A 60 1.40 -5.63 1.02
C LEU A 60 0.23 -5.58 0.04
N GLN A 61 -0.58 -6.63 0.00
CA GLN A 61 -1.74 -6.70 -0.89
C GLN A 61 -3.00 -7.15 -0.15
N TYR A 62 -4.13 -6.53 -0.48
CA TYR A 62 -5.47 -7.00 -0.13
C TYR A 62 -6.32 -7.03 -1.39
N LYS A 63 -7.00 -8.16 -1.62
CA LYS A 63 -7.91 -8.37 -2.74
C LYS A 63 -9.27 -8.78 -2.18
N THR A 64 -10.33 -8.18 -2.70
CA THR A 64 -11.70 -8.45 -2.26
C THR A 64 -12.66 -8.37 -3.44
N ASP A 65 -13.71 -9.16 -3.39
CA ASP A 65 -14.93 -9.09 -4.20
C ASP A 65 -16.14 -8.61 -3.37
N GLN A 66 -15.92 -8.30 -2.09
CA GLN A 66 -16.96 -7.91 -1.15
C GLN A 66 -17.22 -6.40 -1.24
N ALA A 67 -18.43 -6.02 -1.68
CA ALA A 67 -18.81 -4.61 -1.83
C ALA A 67 -18.66 -3.77 -0.54
N GLN A 68 -18.85 -4.39 0.63
CA GLN A 68 -18.67 -3.74 1.94
C GLN A 68 -17.24 -3.22 2.18
N ASP A 69 -16.23 -3.83 1.54
CA ASP A 69 -14.83 -3.44 1.70
C ASP A 69 -14.46 -2.22 0.87
N VAL A 70 -15.24 -1.87 -0.16
CA VAL A 70 -14.97 -0.71 -1.03
C VAL A 70 -14.87 0.57 -0.20
N LYS A 71 -15.79 0.77 0.75
CA LYS A 71 -15.77 1.94 1.65
C LYS A 71 -14.60 1.91 2.64
N LYS A 72 -14.14 0.73 3.03
CA LYS A 72 -12.96 0.60 3.91
C LYS A 72 -11.69 0.98 3.15
N ILE A 73 -11.55 0.49 1.93
CA ILE A 73 -10.43 0.78 1.02
C ILE A 73 -10.39 2.27 0.68
N GLU A 74 -11.53 2.88 0.36
CA GLU A 74 -11.66 4.32 0.10
C GLU A 74 -11.22 5.16 1.31
N LYS A 75 -11.67 4.82 2.52
CA LYS A 75 -11.26 5.49 3.75
C LYS A 75 -9.74 5.42 4.00
N LEU A 76 -9.13 4.25 3.84
CA LEU A 76 -7.69 4.08 4.01
C LEU A 76 -6.92 4.90 2.98
N HIS A 77 -7.30 4.80 1.70
CA HIS A 77 -6.68 5.57 0.63
C HIS A 77 -6.79 7.08 0.88
N GLY A 78 -7.97 7.56 1.27
CA GLY A 78 -8.19 8.97 1.65
C GLY A 78 -7.38 9.41 2.86
N LYS A 79 -7.20 8.54 3.86
CA LYS A 79 -6.33 8.79 5.01
C LYS A 79 -4.87 8.96 4.57
N LEU A 80 -4.35 8.04 3.76
CA LEU A 80 -2.97 8.12 3.27
C LEU A 80 -2.75 9.38 2.41
N MET A 81 -3.69 9.74 1.54
CA MET A 81 -3.63 10.99 0.77
C MET A 81 -3.56 12.23 1.67
N ARG A 82 -4.34 12.28 2.77
CA ARG A 82 -4.26 13.39 3.73
C ARG A 82 -2.91 13.45 4.43
N LEU A 83 -2.33 12.31 4.79
CA LEU A 83 -0.99 12.25 5.39
C LEU A 83 0.10 12.70 4.40
N MET A 84 -0.03 12.39 3.11
CA MET A 84 0.93 12.80 2.07
C MET A 84 1.03 14.32 1.89
N VAL A 85 -0.04 15.06 2.19
CA VAL A 85 -0.08 16.53 2.05
C VAL A 85 0.08 17.27 3.38
N SER A 86 0.07 16.55 4.50
CA SER A 86 0.20 17.16 5.83
C SER A 86 1.65 17.61 6.07
N LYS A 87 1.84 18.80 6.64
CA LYS A 87 3.18 19.38 6.90
C LYS A 87 4.00 18.59 7.93
N GLU A 88 3.33 17.85 8.81
CA GLU A 88 3.96 16.98 9.80
C GLU A 88 4.27 15.61 9.18
N THR A 89 5.25 15.59 8.28
CA THR A 89 6.09 14.40 8.19
C THR A 89 6.96 14.43 9.44
N HIS A 90 7.09 13.33 10.18
CA HIS A 90 8.10 13.23 11.23
C HIS A 90 9.44 13.56 10.57
N SER A 91 9.87 14.81 10.68
CA SER A 91 11.25 15.21 10.46
C SER A 91 12.02 14.36 11.44
N GLY A 92 12.66 13.30 10.95
CA GLY A 92 13.73 12.67 11.69
C GLY A 92 14.67 13.78 12.11
N ALA A 93 14.61 14.13 13.39
CA ALA A 93 15.65 14.88 14.04
C ALA A 93 16.90 14.01 13.90
N MET A 94 17.72 14.33 12.91
CA MET A 94 19.11 13.93 12.89
C MET A 94 19.87 15.21 13.19
N GLU A 95 19.95 15.52 14.49
CA GLU A 95 21.03 16.38 15.00
C GLU A 95 22.34 15.67 14.62
N THR A 96 23.12 16.33 13.76
CA THR A 96 24.54 16.02 13.60
C THR A 96 25.29 16.96 14.53
N ASP A 97 25.93 16.38 15.55
CA ASP A 97 27.11 16.95 16.21
C ASP A 97 28.21 17.27 15.19
#